data_AF-A0A9D1TDS5-F1
#
_entry.id   AF-A0A9D1TDS5-F1
#
_cell.length_a   1.000
_cell.length_b   1.000
_cell.length_c   1.000
_cell.angle_alpha   90.00
_cell.angle_beta   90.00
_cell.angle_gamma   90.00
#
_symmetry.space_group_name_H-M   'P 1'
#
loop_
_entity.id
_entity.type
_entity.pdbx_description
1 polymer ?
#
loop_
_entity_poly.entity_id
_entity_poly.type
_entity_poly.pdbx_seq_one_letter_code
_entity_poly.pdbx_strand_id
1 'polypeptide(L)'
;MAKDYEAMRAQAAQLMRSRQKKNSYTQGAKRTYFFGYPDNIVGNTTQAGFSDCSAAVAAAIRAVAGINIGSNTNAQIKNRANGAIVDQTDGCYPNENNLLPGDCLYFKGNSGHALDVGHVEMYIGNGKCAGHGSGTGPTIKDVRAYCASRASKSRRYFMAIRWITGGEGSGAEIAGTLGERLLKRGCAGIDVRELQAQLIALGYALPAYGTDGEYGAETEAAVKAFQRDHKLEADGEYGPLTHAALMEAVSAAEGETDEEETPGAPESGEPAVVITGGSVNARKGPATGYGVLTIVHAGERYAHIATARNGWHCIAVGDGTAWVSNKYAEVVDVEQ
;
A
#
# COMPACT_ATOMS: atom_id res chain seq x y z
N MET A 1 12.76 10.00 -1.53
CA MET A 1 12.70 10.17 -0.07
C MET A 1 12.46 8.81 0.57
N ALA A 2 13.25 8.41 1.57
CA ALA A 2 13.03 7.15 2.28
C ALA A 2 11.66 7.17 2.99
N LYS A 3 10.91 6.07 2.93
CA LYS A 3 9.63 5.95 3.65
C LYS A 3 9.92 5.81 5.14
N ASP A 4 9.36 6.71 5.96
CA ASP A 4 9.43 6.61 7.42
C ASP A 4 8.33 5.67 7.93
N TYR A 5 8.65 4.38 7.98
CA TYR A 5 7.72 3.33 8.37
C TYR A 5 7.30 3.41 9.84
N GLU A 6 8.14 3.98 10.71
CA GLU A 6 7.80 4.19 12.12
C GLU A 6 6.74 5.28 12.25
N ALA A 7 6.92 6.42 11.58
CA ALA A 7 5.92 7.48 11.55
C ALA A 7 4.59 7.00 10.95
N MET A 8 4.65 6.18 9.90
CA MET A 8 3.45 5.60 9.29
C MET A 8 2.69 4.67 10.26
N ARG A 9 3.41 3.81 10.97
CA ARG A 9 2.86 2.96 12.04
C ARG A 9 2.19 3.76 13.15
N ALA A 10 2.87 4.80 13.65
CA ALA A 10 2.34 5.71 14.65
C ALA A 10 1.09 6.46 14.13
N GLN A 11 1.08 6.88 12.88
CA GLN A 11 -0.05 7.57 12.26
C GLN A 11 -1.26 6.65 12.10
N ALA A 12 -1.08 5.38 11.71
CA ALA A 12 -2.19 4.41 11.64
C ALA A 12 -2.83 4.20 13.03
N ALA A 13 -2.01 4.06 14.08
CA ALA A 13 -2.48 4.00 15.46
C ALA A 13 -3.22 5.28 15.88
N GLN A 14 -2.73 6.46 15.46
CA GLN A 14 -3.37 7.75 15.74
C GLN A 14 -4.72 7.89 15.05
N LEU A 15 -4.88 7.40 13.82
CA LEU A 15 -6.15 7.37 13.12
C LEU A 15 -7.18 6.48 13.83
N MET A 16 -6.76 5.35 14.41
CA MET A 16 -7.63 4.53 15.25
C MET A 16 -8.06 5.26 16.53
N ARG A 17 -7.14 5.98 17.18
CA ARG A 17 -7.42 6.79 18.38
C ARG A 17 -8.40 7.93 18.09
N SER A 18 -8.21 8.65 16.98
CA SER A 18 -9.02 9.83 16.65
C SER A 18 -10.50 9.51 16.43
N ARG A 19 -10.81 8.26 16.08
CA ARG A 19 -12.17 7.72 15.87
C ARG A 19 -12.78 7.05 17.10
N GLN A 20 -12.15 7.10 18.28
CA GLN A 20 -12.68 6.45 19.48
C GLN A 20 -14.13 6.86 19.76
N LYS A 21 -15.03 5.87 19.82
CA LYS A 21 -16.48 6.01 20.03
C LYS A 21 -17.21 6.89 18.99
N LYS A 22 -16.70 6.99 17.76
CA LYS A 22 -17.30 7.83 16.69
C LYS A 22 -17.91 7.02 15.55
N ASN A 23 -17.82 5.70 15.60
CA ASN A 23 -18.33 4.81 14.57
C ASN A 23 -19.40 3.89 15.14
N SER A 24 -20.45 3.66 14.36
CA SER A 24 -21.44 2.62 14.62
C SER A 24 -21.02 1.32 13.96
N TYR A 25 -21.17 0.21 14.67
CA TYR A 25 -20.83 -1.11 14.16
C TYR A 25 -21.71 -1.47 12.97
N THR A 26 -21.10 -1.99 11.90
CA THR A 26 -21.83 -2.56 10.76
C THR A 26 -20.99 -3.56 9.98
N GLN A 27 -21.64 -4.59 9.45
CA GLN A 27 -21.06 -5.51 8.47
C GLN A 27 -21.59 -5.24 7.05
N GLY A 28 -22.48 -4.26 6.88
CA GLY A 28 -23.05 -3.89 5.59
C GLY A 28 -22.14 -2.96 4.78
N ALA A 29 -22.64 -2.47 3.64
CA ALA A 29 -21.89 -1.65 2.70
C ALA A 29 -21.25 -0.39 3.32
N LYS A 30 -21.82 0.14 4.40
CA LYS A 30 -21.30 1.33 5.09
C LYS A 30 -19.96 1.11 5.82
N ARG A 31 -19.51 -0.14 6.00
CA ARG A 31 -18.25 -0.45 6.72
C ARG A 31 -16.99 0.19 6.13
N THR A 32 -17.05 0.69 4.89
CA THR A 32 -15.96 1.41 4.22
C THR A 32 -15.81 2.87 4.71
N TYR A 33 -16.83 3.45 5.35
CA TYR A 33 -16.86 4.84 5.82
C TYR A 33 -16.29 4.99 7.24
N PHE A 34 -15.07 4.49 7.44
CA PHE A 34 -14.41 4.53 8.75
C PHE A 34 -14.19 5.97 9.25
N PHE A 35 -13.82 6.90 8.36
CA PHE A 35 -13.53 8.29 8.72
C PHE A 35 -14.75 9.21 8.72
N GLY A 36 -15.93 8.69 8.39
CA GLY A 36 -17.17 9.48 8.37
C GLY A 36 -17.97 9.23 7.10
N TYR A 37 -19.29 9.23 7.22
CA TYR A 37 -20.21 9.16 6.09
C TYR A 37 -20.77 10.55 5.77
N PRO A 38 -20.96 10.91 4.48
CA PRO A 38 -20.74 10.08 3.29
C PRO A 38 -19.33 10.19 2.67
N ASP A 39 -18.46 11.06 3.17
CA ASP A 39 -17.27 11.48 2.40
C ASP A 39 -16.02 10.62 2.66
N ASN A 40 -15.95 9.94 3.81
CA ASN A 40 -14.82 9.12 4.26
C ASN A 40 -13.45 9.80 4.23
N ILE A 41 -13.40 11.11 4.49
CA ILE A 41 -12.17 11.89 4.45
C ILE A 41 -11.25 11.50 5.61
N VAL A 42 -10.03 11.04 5.32
CA VAL A 42 -9.02 10.68 6.33
C VAL A 42 -8.82 11.84 7.32
N GLY A 43 -8.80 11.52 8.61
CA GLY A 43 -8.65 12.52 9.68
C GLY A 43 -9.95 13.22 10.08
N ASN A 44 -11.07 12.99 9.39
CA ASN A 44 -12.36 13.51 9.85
C ASN A 44 -12.78 12.85 11.17
N THR A 45 -13.13 13.70 12.14
CA THR A 45 -13.50 13.31 13.50
C THR A 45 -14.88 13.79 13.93
N THR A 46 -15.64 14.40 13.03
CA THR A 46 -16.94 15.03 13.33
C THR A 46 -18.10 14.25 12.75
N GLN A 47 -17.96 13.71 11.54
CA GLN A 47 -18.98 12.86 10.91
C GLN A 47 -19.04 11.48 11.58
N ALA A 48 -20.26 10.95 11.70
CA ALA A 48 -20.50 9.59 12.14
C ALA A 48 -19.87 8.59 11.16
N GLY A 49 -19.07 7.68 11.68
CA GLY A 49 -18.40 6.65 10.89
C GLY A 49 -19.05 5.29 11.05
N PHE A 50 -18.59 4.34 10.25
CA PHE A 50 -19.12 2.99 10.23
C PHE A 50 -17.99 2.00 9.98
N SER A 51 -17.92 0.93 10.76
CA SER A 51 -16.93 -0.14 10.56
C SER A 51 -17.26 -1.39 11.36
N ASP A 52 -16.61 -2.48 11.01
CA ASP A 52 -16.38 -3.63 11.88
C ASP A 52 -14.89 -3.69 12.30
N CYS A 53 -14.49 -4.74 13.02
CA CYS A 53 -13.12 -4.89 13.52
C CYS A 53 -12.08 -4.84 12.39
N SER A 54 -12.29 -5.60 11.33
CA SER A 54 -11.39 -5.72 10.18
C SER A 54 -11.37 -4.47 9.30
N ALA A 55 -12.52 -3.85 9.08
CA ALA A 55 -12.64 -2.64 8.27
C ALA A 55 -11.95 -1.45 8.95
N ALA A 56 -12.04 -1.35 10.29
CA ALA A 56 -11.41 -0.27 11.03
C ALA A 56 -9.88 -0.30 10.88
N VAL A 57 -9.24 -1.45 11.15
CA VAL A 57 -7.78 -1.58 11.04
C VAL A 57 -7.31 -1.46 9.59
N ALA A 58 -8.07 -2.00 8.63
CA ALA A 58 -7.75 -1.89 7.21
C ALA A 58 -7.84 -0.44 6.70
N ALA A 59 -8.83 0.33 7.15
CA ALA A 59 -8.96 1.74 6.78
C ALA A 59 -7.80 2.58 7.30
N ALA A 60 -7.39 2.38 8.56
CA ALA A 60 -6.25 3.09 9.14
C ALA A 60 -4.93 2.77 8.42
N ILE A 61 -4.66 1.50 8.14
CA ILE A 61 -3.45 1.08 7.41
C ILE A 61 -3.46 1.59 5.96
N ARG A 62 -4.60 1.45 5.25
CA ARG A 62 -4.72 1.93 3.87
C ARG A 62 -4.55 3.44 3.76
N ALA A 63 -5.10 4.21 4.70
CA ALA A 63 -5.02 5.66 4.70
C ALA A 63 -3.58 6.19 4.80
N VAL A 64 -2.69 5.45 5.47
CA VAL A 64 -1.31 5.87 5.69
C VAL A 64 -0.35 5.22 4.70
N ALA A 65 -0.54 3.93 4.41
CA ALA A 65 0.42 3.13 3.66
C ALA A 65 -0.05 2.71 2.27
N GLY A 66 -1.32 2.95 1.91
CA GLY A 66 -1.92 2.43 0.68
C GLY A 66 -2.08 0.91 0.65
N ILE A 67 -1.72 0.20 1.73
CA ILE A 67 -1.69 -1.26 1.78
C ILE A 67 -3.11 -1.82 1.91
N ASN A 68 -3.45 -2.78 1.05
CA ASN A 68 -4.67 -3.56 1.15
C ASN A 68 -4.45 -4.85 1.94
N ILE A 69 -4.70 -4.81 3.24
CA ILE A 69 -4.52 -5.98 4.10
C ILE A 69 -5.64 -7.01 3.99
N GLY A 70 -6.74 -6.72 3.27
CA GLY A 70 -7.88 -7.61 3.13
C GLY A 70 -9.15 -7.10 3.83
N SER A 71 -10.29 -7.48 3.27
CA SER A 71 -11.61 -6.92 3.59
C SER A 71 -12.30 -7.60 4.77
N ASN A 72 -11.76 -8.65 5.36
CA ASN A 72 -12.24 -9.25 6.61
C ASN A 72 -11.10 -10.02 7.28
N THR A 73 -11.29 -10.55 8.48
CA THR A 73 -10.23 -11.28 9.20
C THR A 73 -9.74 -12.52 8.44
N ASN A 74 -10.62 -13.25 7.74
CA ASN A 74 -10.21 -14.38 6.90
C ASN A 74 -9.27 -13.93 5.76
N ALA A 75 -9.63 -12.87 5.05
CA ALA A 75 -8.80 -12.30 3.99
C ALA A 75 -7.48 -11.76 4.53
N GLN A 76 -7.50 -11.11 5.71
CA GLN A 76 -6.28 -10.63 6.37
C GLN A 76 -5.33 -11.76 6.73
N ILE A 77 -5.83 -12.86 7.30
CA ILE A 77 -4.98 -14.01 7.61
C ILE A 77 -4.48 -14.69 6.33
N LYS A 78 -5.30 -14.79 5.28
CA LYS A 78 -4.83 -15.31 3.98
C LYS A 78 -3.73 -14.43 3.36
N ASN A 79 -3.83 -13.12 3.54
CA ASN A 79 -2.85 -12.14 3.03
C ASN A 79 -1.65 -11.94 3.97
N ARG A 80 -1.54 -12.68 5.08
CA ARG A 80 -0.52 -12.44 6.11
C ARG A 80 0.93 -12.45 5.60
N ALA A 81 1.20 -13.12 4.48
CA ALA A 81 2.51 -13.10 3.81
C ALA A 81 2.92 -11.72 3.26
N ASN A 82 2.00 -10.74 3.28
CA ASN A 82 2.28 -9.34 2.94
C ASN A 82 2.54 -8.47 4.18
N GLY A 83 2.62 -9.08 5.37
CA GLY A 83 3.04 -8.45 6.60
C GLY A 83 4.04 -9.33 7.35
N ALA A 84 4.63 -8.79 8.41
CA ALA A 84 5.52 -9.54 9.28
C ALA A 84 4.76 -10.09 10.49
N ILE A 85 4.87 -11.40 10.76
CA ILE A 85 4.38 -11.97 12.02
C ILE A 85 5.40 -11.60 13.11
N VAL A 86 5.00 -10.73 14.03
CA VAL A 86 5.90 -10.20 15.08
C VAL A 86 5.69 -10.88 16.43
N ASP A 87 4.55 -11.55 16.60
CA ASP A 87 4.28 -12.39 17.77
C ASP A 87 3.25 -13.46 17.40
N GLN A 88 3.43 -14.66 17.94
CA GLN A 88 2.48 -15.78 17.81
C GLN A 88 2.62 -16.67 19.03
N THR A 89 1.49 -17.15 19.56
CA THR A 89 1.51 -17.94 20.79
C THR A 89 0.36 -18.93 20.87
N ASP A 90 0.57 -20.01 21.63
CA ASP A 90 -0.51 -20.88 22.11
C ASP A 90 -1.09 -20.44 23.47
N GLY A 91 -0.47 -19.44 24.10
CA GLY A 91 -0.97 -18.77 25.28
C GLY A 91 -2.09 -17.77 24.99
N CYS A 92 -2.41 -16.95 26.00
CA CYS A 92 -3.50 -15.98 25.92
C CYS A 92 -3.03 -14.53 25.78
N TYR A 93 -1.72 -14.27 25.81
CA TYR A 93 -1.16 -12.92 25.87
C TYR A 93 -0.05 -12.73 24.83
N PRO A 94 0.04 -11.55 24.20
CA PRO A 94 1.18 -11.24 23.35
C PRO A 94 2.45 -11.02 24.15
N ASN A 95 3.61 -11.22 23.51
CA ASN A 95 4.85 -10.61 23.96
C ASN A 95 4.88 -9.12 23.57
N GLU A 96 4.55 -8.25 24.51
CA GLU A 96 4.44 -6.80 24.26
C GLU A 96 5.76 -6.14 23.84
N ASN A 97 6.92 -6.75 24.14
CA ASN A 97 8.21 -6.23 23.71
C ASN A 97 8.39 -6.31 22.18
N ASN A 98 7.64 -7.17 21.50
CA ASN A 98 7.69 -7.33 20.05
C ASN A 98 6.72 -6.36 19.33
N LEU A 99 5.79 -5.75 20.07
CA LEU A 99 4.70 -4.97 19.50
C LEU A 99 5.10 -3.51 19.30
N LEU A 100 4.80 -2.99 18.11
CA LEU A 100 4.88 -1.57 17.78
C LEU A 100 3.50 -1.02 17.43
N PRO A 101 3.24 0.28 17.66
CA PRO A 101 2.00 0.92 17.21
C PRO A 101 1.69 0.58 15.75
N GLY A 102 0.44 0.31 15.42
CA GLY A 102 0.02 -0.10 14.07
C GLY A 102 0.00 -1.62 13.85
N ASP A 103 0.63 -2.42 14.71
CA ASP A 103 0.55 -3.89 14.60
C ASP A 103 -0.90 -4.38 14.84
N CYS A 104 -1.37 -5.31 14.00
CA CYS A 104 -2.70 -5.90 14.14
C CYS A 104 -2.66 -7.14 15.03
N LEU A 105 -3.39 -7.12 16.14
CA LEU A 105 -3.54 -8.23 17.08
C LEU A 105 -4.76 -9.08 16.70
N TYR A 106 -4.52 -10.32 16.31
CA TYR A 106 -5.55 -11.27 15.88
C TYR A 106 -5.95 -12.22 17.00
N PHE A 107 -7.25 -12.50 17.07
CA PHE A 107 -7.87 -13.33 18.09
C PHE A 107 -8.68 -14.46 17.43
N LYS A 108 -8.64 -15.63 18.07
CA LYS A 108 -9.54 -16.73 17.75
C LYS A 108 -11.00 -16.30 17.89
N GLY A 109 -11.90 -16.94 17.16
CA GLY A 109 -13.33 -16.67 17.27
C GLY A 109 -14.21 -17.15 16.12
N ASN A 110 -13.66 -17.76 15.07
CA ASN A 110 -14.45 -18.25 13.95
C ASN A 110 -13.78 -19.44 13.28
N SER A 111 -14.29 -20.65 13.52
CA SER A 111 -13.76 -21.90 12.96
C SER A 111 -13.94 -22.06 11.44
N GLY A 112 -14.73 -21.19 10.80
CA GLY A 112 -14.85 -21.14 9.34
C GLY A 112 -13.81 -20.24 8.67
N HIS A 113 -13.00 -19.53 9.44
CA HIS A 113 -11.94 -18.65 8.93
C HIS A 113 -10.58 -19.34 8.98
N ALA A 114 -9.66 -18.89 8.13
CA ALA A 114 -8.27 -19.30 8.16
C ALA A 114 -7.69 -19.14 9.58
N LEU A 115 -7.07 -20.21 10.09
CA LEU A 115 -6.50 -20.27 11.44
C LEU A 115 -7.50 -19.94 12.56
N ASP A 116 -8.80 -20.17 12.35
CA ASP A 116 -9.89 -19.91 13.29
C ASP A 116 -10.03 -18.45 13.77
N VAL A 117 -9.44 -17.50 13.03
CA VAL A 117 -9.37 -16.09 13.44
C VAL A 117 -10.70 -15.39 13.18
N GLY A 118 -11.32 -14.90 14.25
CA GLY A 118 -12.62 -14.23 14.20
C GLY A 118 -12.56 -12.74 14.42
N HIS A 119 -11.49 -12.21 15.01
CA HIS A 119 -11.46 -10.83 15.49
C HIS A 119 -10.06 -10.22 15.41
N VAL A 120 -9.98 -8.90 15.25
CA VAL A 120 -8.73 -8.13 15.16
C VAL A 120 -8.83 -6.81 15.91
N GLU A 121 -7.74 -6.40 16.53
CA GLU A 121 -7.52 -5.09 17.15
C GLU A 121 -6.22 -4.49 16.60
N MET A 122 -5.99 -3.19 16.71
CA MET A 122 -4.69 -2.57 16.42
C MET A 122 -4.00 -2.23 17.73
N TYR A 123 -2.75 -2.65 17.92
CA TYR A 123 -1.90 -2.15 19.00
C TYR A 123 -1.59 -0.68 18.74
N ILE A 124 -1.78 0.17 19.75
CA ILE A 124 -1.62 1.62 19.61
C ILE A 124 -0.48 2.17 20.46
N GLY A 125 0.30 1.30 21.12
CA GLY A 125 1.37 1.66 22.04
C GLY A 125 0.92 1.72 23.50
N ASN A 126 1.90 1.69 24.41
CA ASN A 126 1.74 1.79 25.87
C ASN A 126 0.76 0.75 26.44
N GLY A 127 0.86 -0.51 26.00
CA GLY A 127 0.03 -1.61 26.49
C GLY A 127 -1.45 -1.48 26.11
N LYS A 128 -1.80 -0.66 25.11
CA LYS A 128 -3.18 -0.43 24.68
C LYS A 128 -3.44 -0.88 23.25
N CYS A 129 -4.66 -1.30 22.99
CA CYS A 129 -5.18 -1.57 21.64
C CYS A 129 -6.48 -0.82 21.36
N ALA A 130 -6.80 -0.65 20.08
CA ALA A 130 -8.03 -0.05 19.60
C ALA A 130 -8.69 -0.91 18.52
N GLY A 131 -10.03 -1.04 18.59
CA GLY A 131 -10.78 -1.78 17.59
C GLY A 131 -12.28 -1.76 17.83
N HIS A 132 -13.02 -2.27 16.84
CA HIS A 132 -14.47 -2.09 16.73
C HIS A 132 -15.19 -3.43 16.59
N GLY A 133 -15.30 -4.17 17.70
CA GLY A 133 -15.93 -5.50 17.70
C GLY A 133 -17.46 -5.48 17.73
N SER A 134 -18.07 -4.40 18.23
CA SER A 134 -19.53 -4.26 18.35
C SER A 134 -19.90 -2.83 18.78
N GLY A 135 -21.21 -2.52 18.72
CA GLY A 135 -21.77 -1.29 19.30
C GLY A 135 -21.18 -0.01 18.73
N THR A 136 -20.81 0.91 19.62
CA THR A 136 -20.13 2.16 19.25
C THR A 136 -18.63 2.02 19.49
N GLY A 137 -17.83 2.20 18.44
CA GLY A 137 -16.36 2.07 18.49
C GLY A 137 -15.63 3.00 17.52
N PRO A 138 -14.35 2.74 17.21
CA PRO A 138 -13.46 1.85 17.96
C PRO A 138 -13.40 2.20 19.46
N THR A 139 -13.07 1.22 20.29
CA THR A 139 -12.85 1.42 21.73
C THR A 139 -11.39 1.14 22.06
N ILE A 140 -10.82 1.94 22.96
CA ILE A 140 -9.45 1.74 23.45
C ILE A 140 -9.50 0.85 24.69
N LYS A 141 -8.64 -0.16 24.73
CA LYS A 141 -8.59 -1.19 25.75
C LYS A 141 -7.16 -1.37 26.23
N ASP A 142 -7.01 -1.79 27.49
CA ASP A 142 -5.75 -2.35 27.97
C ASP A 142 -5.54 -3.74 27.39
N VAL A 143 -4.38 -4.02 26.81
CA VAL A 143 -4.09 -5.27 26.09
C VAL A 143 -4.15 -6.45 27.04
N ARG A 144 -3.54 -6.35 28.23
CA ARG A 144 -3.50 -7.45 29.21
C ARG A 144 -4.90 -7.76 29.73
N ALA A 145 -5.65 -6.74 30.15
CA ALA A 145 -7.02 -6.92 30.62
C ALA A 145 -7.93 -7.47 29.52
N TYR A 146 -7.79 -6.98 28.28
CA TYR A 146 -8.61 -7.47 27.16
C TYR A 146 -8.28 -8.92 26.79
N CYS A 147 -7.00 -9.28 26.76
CA CYS A 147 -6.56 -10.66 26.56
C CYS A 147 -7.08 -11.59 27.67
N ALA A 148 -7.00 -11.16 28.93
CA ALA A 148 -7.56 -11.91 30.07
C ALA A 148 -9.08 -12.13 29.91
N SER A 149 -9.83 -11.12 29.49
CA SER A 149 -11.28 -11.23 29.21
C SER A 149 -11.63 -12.21 28.07
N ARG A 150 -10.63 -12.60 27.27
CA ARG A 150 -10.75 -13.50 26.12
C ARG A 150 -9.99 -14.82 26.31
N ALA A 151 -9.50 -15.12 27.52
CA ALA A 151 -8.61 -16.24 27.80
C ALA A 151 -9.31 -17.63 27.75
N SER A 152 -9.86 -17.98 26.57
CA SER A 152 -10.40 -19.30 26.26
C SER A 152 -9.87 -19.77 24.91
N LYS A 153 -9.84 -21.09 24.68
CA LYS A 153 -9.33 -21.67 23.43
C LYS A 153 -10.00 -21.11 22.17
N SER A 154 -11.30 -20.81 22.25
CA SER A 154 -12.09 -20.30 21.11
C SER A 154 -11.99 -18.79 20.91
N ARG A 155 -11.38 -18.02 21.83
CA ARG A 155 -11.37 -16.55 21.81
C ARG A 155 -10.01 -15.90 22.08
N ARG A 156 -9.02 -16.66 22.51
CA ARG A 156 -7.73 -16.10 22.93
C ARG A 156 -7.03 -15.29 21.83
N TYR A 157 -6.12 -14.42 22.27
CA TYR A 157 -5.09 -13.87 21.40
C TYR A 157 -4.34 -15.02 20.71
N PHE A 158 -3.94 -14.80 19.46
CA PHE A 158 -3.28 -15.81 18.63
C PHE A 158 -1.98 -15.30 18.01
N MET A 159 -2.01 -14.13 17.37
CA MET A 159 -0.85 -13.57 16.68
C MET A 159 -0.93 -12.06 16.48
N ALA A 160 0.21 -11.44 16.22
CA ALA A 160 0.33 -10.06 15.80
C ALA A 160 1.01 -9.98 14.43
N ILE A 161 0.42 -9.20 13.52
CA ILE A 161 0.98 -8.93 12.18
C ILE A 161 1.29 -7.44 12.04
N ARG A 162 2.53 -7.12 11.72
CA ARG A 162 2.98 -5.80 11.29
C ARG A 162 2.80 -5.67 9.79
N TRP A 163 1.80 -4.90 9.38
CA TRP A 163 1.50 -4.67 7.96
C TRP A 163 2.33 -3.55 7.34
N ILE A 164 2.76 -2.58 8.15
CA ILE A 164 3.63 -1.48 7.73
C ILE A 164 5.06 -1.86 8.13
N THR A 165 5.71 -2.64 7.28
CA THR A 165 7.09 -3.12 7.47
C THR A 165 8.06 -2.13 6.84
N GLY A 166 9.14 -1.82 7.57
CA GLY A 166 10.18 -0.90 7.12
C GLY A 166 11.53 -1.55 6.87
N GLY A 167 11.53 -2.82 6.48
CA GLY A 167 12.71 -3.67 6.52
C GLY A 167 13.04 -4.21 7.92
N GLU A 168 12.52 -3.62 9.00
CA GLU A 168 12.73 -4.12 10.36
C GLU A 168 11.57 -4.99 10.87
N GLY A 169 11.80 -6.30 10.86
CA GLY A 169 11.04 -7.28 11.62
C GLY A 169 10.69 -8.56 10.87
N SER A 170 11.67 -9.43 10.61
CA SER A 170 11.43 -10.87 10.56
C SER A 170 12.49 -11.60 11.38
N GLY A 171 12.15 -11.92 12.63
CA GLY A 171 12.88 -12.88 13.46
C GLY A 171 12.65 -14.33 13.02
N ALA A 172 12.51 -14.54 11.71
CA ALA A 172 12.64 -15.80 11.02
C ALA A 172 13.54 -15.48 9.82
N GLU A 173 14.80 -15.92 9.89
CA GLU A 173 15.83 -16.01 8.86
C GLU A 173 15.61 -15.16 7.58
N ILE A 174 16.56 -14.23 7.34
CA ILE A 174 16.68 -13.39 6.14
C ILE A 174 16.51 -14.24 4.87
N ALA A 175 15.46 -13.93 4.13
CA ALA A 175 15.30 -14.23 2.72
C ALA A 175 14.84 -12.92 2.06
N GLY A 176 15.67 -11.87 2.02
CA GLY A 176 16.96 -11.73 1.33
C GLY A 176 16.73 -10.62 0.30
N THR A 177 17.69 -9.72 0.06
CA THR A 177 17.61 -8.87 -1.14
C THR A 177 17.76 -9.81 -2.35
N LEU A 178 16.97 -9.61 -3.41
CA LEU A 178 17.10 -10.43 -4.62
C LEU A 178 18.57 -10.46 -5.08
N GLY A 179 19.17 -11.65 -5.13
CA GLY A 179 20.59 -11.85 -5.50
C GLY A 179 21.56 -12.09 -4.35
N GLU A 180 21.17 -11.88 -3.09
CA GLU A 180 22.05 -12.10 -1.92
C GLU A 180 22.17 -13.58 -1.50
N ARG A 181 21.28 -14.44 -2.00
CA ARG A 181 21.30 -15.88 -1.75
C ARG A 181 20.79 -16.67 -2.95
N LEU A 182 21.19 -17.93 -3.03
CA LEU A 182 20.68 -18.89 -4.01
C LEU A 182 19.20 -19.16 -3.77
N LEU A 183 18.35 -18.96 -4.78
CA LEU A 183 16.93 -19.36 -4.72
C LEU A 183 16.70 -20.62 -5.54
N LYS A 184 15.99 -21.57 -4.98
CA LYS A 184 15.62 -22.84 -5.62
C LYS A 184 14.35 -23.40 -5.01
N ARG A 185 13.83 -24.50 -5.56
CA ARG A 185 12.58 -25.10 -5.09
C ARG A 185 12.55 -25.27 -3.56
N GLY A 186 11.48 -24.78 -2.94
CA GLY A 186 11.29 -24.79 -1.49
C GLY A 186 11.81 -23.55 -0.77
N CYS A 187 12.51 -22.64 -1.46
CA CYS A 187 12.74 -21.28 -0.94
C CYS A 187 11.42 -20.52 -0.87
N ALA A 188 11.29 -19.65 0.12
CA ALA A 188 10.23 -18.65 0.19
C ALA A 188 10.83 -17.34 0.72
N GLY A 189 10.24 -16.20 0.38
CA GLY A 189 10.77 -14.92 0.81
C GLY A 189 10.39 -13.75 -0.09
N ILE A 190 10.87 -12.56 0.29
CA ILE A 190 10.61 -11.33 -0.47
C ILE A 190 11.43 -11.31 -1.77
N ASP A 191 12.64 -11.86 -1.74
CA ASP A 191 13.49 -12.12 -2.91
C ASP A 191 12.82 -13.06 -3.92
N VAL A 192 12.16 -14.14 -3.46
CA VAL A 192 11.41 -15.05 -4.34
C VAL A 192 10.26 -14.30 -5.02
N ARG A 193 9.54 -13.46 -4.28
CA ARG A 193 8.45 -12.65 -4.83
C ARG A 193 8.96 -11.63 -5.85
N GLU A 194 10.09 -10.98 -5.55
CA GLU A 194 10.73 -10.02 -6.43
C GLU A 194 11.21 -10.69 -7.73
N LEU A 195 11.84 -11.87 -7.62
CA LEU A 195 12.19 -12.70 -8.76
C LEU A 195 10.96 -13.02 -9.63
N GLN A 196 9.88 -13.51 -9.00
CA GLN A 196 8.63 -13.82 -9.71
C GLN A 196 8.05 -12.59 -10.43
N ALA A 197 8.11 -11.41 -9.79
CA ALA A 197 7.63 -10.17 -10.39
C ALA A 197 8.45 -9.75 -11.61
N GLN A 198 9.78 -9.82 -11.52
CA GLN A 198 10.69 -9.48 -12.63
C GLN A 198 10.54 -10.49 -13.79
N LEU A 199 10.40 -11.78 -13.49
CA LEU A 199 10.13 -12.80 -14.51
C LEU A 199 8.82 -12.51 -15.25
N ILE A 200 7.74 -12.18 -14.53
CA ILE A 200 6.46 -11.81 -15.18
C ILE A 200 6.63 -10.55 -16.03
N ALA A 201 7.33 -9.53 -15.53
CA ALA A 201 7.57 -8.28 -16.26
C ALA A 201 8.34 -8.52 -17.56
N LEU A 202 9.30 -9.45 -17.55
CA LEU A 202 10.06 -9.89 -18.74
C LEU A 202 9.28 -10.90 -19.62
N GLY A 203 8.01 -11.17 -19.31
CA GLY A 203 7.13 -12.01 -20.14
C GLY A 203 7.13 -13.50 -19.79
N TYR A 204 7.81 -13.93 -18.73
CA TYR A 204 7.79 -15.32 -18.27
C TYR A 204 6.56 -15.60 -17.41
N ALA A 205 5.69 -16.49 -17.90
CA ALA A 205 4.39 -16.71 -17.30
C ALA A 205 4.46 -17.50 -15.98
N LEU A 206 3.77 -17.00 -14.96
CA LEU A 206 3.44 -17.69 -13.70
C LEU A 206 1.91 -17.72 -13.48
N PRO A 207 1.14 -18.40 -14.35
CA PRO A 207 -0.33 -18.38 -14.35
C PRO A 207 -1.04 -18.95 -13.11
N ALA A 208 -0.45 -19.90 -12.40
CA ALA A 208 -1.11 -20.61 -11.30
C ALA A 208 -0.99 -19.88 -9.96
N TYR A 209 0.20 -19.36 -9.64
CA TYR A 209 0.47 -18.76 -8.34
C TYR A 209 1.01 -17.33 -8.39
N GLY A 210 1.47 -16.85 -9.57
CA GLY A 210 1.95 -15.48 -9.74
C GLY A 210 3.14 -15.16 -8.83
N THR A 211 3.04 -14.05 -8.10
CA THR A 211 4.09 -13.58 -7.16
C THR A 211 3.76 -13.93 -5.71
N ASP A 212 3.52 -15.21 -5.42
CA ASP A 212 3.15 -15.70 -4.09
C ASP A 212 4.30 -15.67 -3.07
N GLY A 213 5.54 -15.54 -3.54
CA GLY A 213 6.75 -15.58 -2.72
C GLY A 213 7.20 -16.99 -2.34
N GLU A 214 6.67 -18.03 -2.98
CA GLU A 214 7.08 -19.43 -2.83
C GLU A 214 7.76 -19.94 -4.11
N TYR A 215 8.99 -20.44 -4.00
CA TYR A 215 9.74 -20.96 -5.14
C TYR A 215 9.25 -22.40 -5.41
N GLY A 216 8.13 -22.49 -6.12
CA GLY A 216 7.50 -23.74 -6.52
C GLY A 216 7.99 -24.27 -7.87
N ALA A 217 7.34 -25.33 -8.35
CA ALA A 217 7.63 -25.91 -9.67
C ALA A 217 7.40 -24.90 -10.81
N GLU A 218 6.47 -23.96 -10.62
CA GLU A 218 6.16 -22.91 -11.57
C GLU A 218 7.28 -21.87 -11.68
N THR A 219 7.75 -21.35 -10.54
CA THR A 219 8.89 -20.42 -10.49
C THR A 219 10.15 -21.05 -11.05
N GLU A 220 10.41 -22.32 -10.74
CA GLU A 220 11.54 -23.05 -11.34
C GLU A 220 11.43 -23.16 -12.87
N ALA A 221 10.22 -23.42 -13.41
CA ALA A 221 10.02 -23.50 -14.85
C ALA A 221 10.24 -22.13 -15.54
N ALA A 222 9.78 -21.04 -14.91
CA ALA A 222 10.02 -19.69 -15.39
C ALA A 222 11.52 -19.32 -15.35
N VAL A 223 12.24 -19.67 -14.28
CA VAL A 223 13.69 -19.45 -14.19
C VAL A 223 14.44 -20.26 -15.25
N LYS A 224 14.07 -21.53 -15.47
CA LYS A 224 14.65 -22.33 -16.57
C LYS A 224 14.40 -21.73 -17.94
N ALA A 225 13.22 -21.13 -18.16
CA ALA A 225 12.92 -20.45 -19.40
C ALA A 225 13.81 -19.23 -19.60
N PHE A 226 13.90 -18.38 -18.58
CA PHE A 226 14.78 -17.23 -18.56
C PHE A 226 16.25 -17.60 -18.82
N GLN A 227 16.76 -18.61 -18.11
CA GLN A 227 18.13 -19.09 -18.29
C GLN A 227 18.41 -19.55 -19.73
N ARG A 228 17.49 -20.30 -20.36
CA ARG A 228 17.63 -20.72 -21.76
C ARG A 228 17.71 -19.53 -22.71
N ASP A 229 16.82 -18.56 -22.54
CA ASP A 229 16.70 -17.42 -23.44
C ASP A 229 17.92 -16.49 -23.33
N HIS A 230 18.55 -16.43 -22.14
CA HIS A 230 19.80 -15.71 -21.87
C HIS A 230 21.08 -16.58 -21.99
N LYS A 231 20.99 -17.77 -22.61
CA LYS A 231 22.14 -18.66 -22.89
C LYS A 231 22.93 -19.11 -21.64
N LEU A 232 22.26 -19.24 -20.51
CA LEU A 232 22.79 -19.80 -19.26
C LEU A 232 22.48 -21.31 -19.18
N GLU A 233 23.14 -21.99 -18.23
CA GLU A 233 22.73 -23.35 -17.85
C GLU A 233 21.33 -23.31 -17.24
N ALA A 234 20.40 -24.11 -17.78
CA ALA A 234 19.00 -24.12 -17.40
C ALA A 234 18.72 -25.08 -16.22
N ASP A 235 19.44 -24.89 -15.11
CA ASP A 235 19.32 -25.70 -13.89
C ASP A 235 18.07 -25.37 -13.06
N GLY A 236 17.47 -24.20 -13.27
CA GLY A 236 16.32 -23.70 -12.53
C GLY A 236 16.65 -23.15 -11.15
N GLU A 237 17.92 -22.90 -10.85
CA GLU A 237 18.38 -22.23 -9.64
C GLU A 237 18.71 -20.76 -9.93
N TYR A 238 18.18 -19.84 -9.12
CA TYR A 238 18.50 -18.43 -9.20
C TYR A 238 19.79 -18.14 -8.43
N GLY A 239 20.92 -18.36 -9.10
CA GLY A 239 22.26 -18.06 -8.59
C GLY A 239 22.84 -16.74 -9.13
N PRO A 240 24.10 -16.40 -8.79
CA PRO A 240 24.72 -15.13 -9.16
C PRO A 240 24.72 -14.82 -10.67
N LEU A 241 24.91 -15.84 -11.52
CA LEU A 241 24.89 -15.68 -12.99
C LEU A 241 23.48 -15.36 -13.50
N THR A 242 22.47 -16.07 -13.00
CA THR A 242 21.06 -15.80 -13.34
C THR A 242 20.62 -14.44 -12.81
N HIS A 243 21.09 -14.05 -11.62
CA HIS A 243 20.83 -12.73 -11.07
C HIS A 243 21.42 -11.61 -11.93
N ALA A 244 22.70 -11.72 -12.31
CA ALA A 244 23.34 -10.72 -13.17
C ALA A 244 22.60 -10.57 -14.52
N ALA A 245 22.25 -11.70 -15.16
CA ALA A 245 21.48 -11.67 -16.40
C ALA A 245 20.08 -11.07 -16.21
N LEU A 246 19.42 -11.32 -15.07
CA LEU A 246 18.09 -10.75 -14.78
C LEU A 246 18.19 -9.24 -14.60
N MET A 247 19.21 -8.75 -13.89
CA MET A 247 19.44 -7.31 -13.72
C MET A 247 19.75 -6.62 -15.05
N GLU A 248 20.53 -7.28 -15.92
CA GLU A 248 20.78 -6.79 -17.29
C GLU A 248 19.49 -6.77 -18.12
N ALA A 249 18.67 -7.82 -18.06
CA ALA A 249 17.41 -7.91 -18.79
C ALA A 249 16.37 -6.87 -18.31
N VAL A 250 16.27 -6.66 -16.99
CA VAL A 250 15.41 -5.62 -16.41
C VAL A 250 15.92 -4.24 -16.79
N SER A 251 17.24 -4.00 -16.69
CA SER A 251 17.83 -2.73 -17.12
C SER A 251 17.71 -2.49 -18.62
N ALA A 252 17.68 -3.53 -19.46
CA ALA A 252 17.44 -3.43 -20.88
C ALA A 252 15.95 -3.18 -21.19
N ALA A 253 15.04 -3.83 -20.47
CA ALA A 253 13.61 -3.56 -20.57
C ALA A 253 13.23 -2.15 -20.07
N GLU A 254 13.97 -1.62 -19.10
CA GLU A 254 13.86 -0.24 -18.62
C GLU A 254 14.60 0.74 -19.56
N GLY A 255 15.74 0.34 -20.13
CA GLY A 255 16.53 1.11 -21.09
C GLY A 255 16.00 1.12 -22.53
N GLU A 256 15.06 0.23 -22.87
CA GLU A 256 14.26 0.27 -24.10
C GLU A 256 13.07 1.25 -24.00
N THR A 257 13.00 2.05 -22.93
CA THR A 257 12.13 3.24 -22.85
C THR A 257 12.85 4.58 -22.98
N ASP A 258 14.15 4.57 -23.26
CA ASP A 258 14.93 5.79 -23.53
C ASP A 258 15.45 5.80 -24.99
N GLU A 259 14.52 5.90 -25.94
CA GLU A 259 14.74 6.85 -27.04
C GLU A 259 14.14 8.18 -26.60
N GLU A 260 15.01 9.19 -26.56
CA GLU A 260 14.79 10.53 -26.02
C GLU A 260 13.46 11.17 -26.44
N GLU A 261 12.52 11.33 -25.51
CA GLU A 261 11.61 12.47 -25.50
C GLU A 261 11.76 13.23 -24.19
N THR A 262 12.66 14.23 -24.23
CA THR A 262 12.49 15.48 -23.50
C THR A 262 11.01 15.81 -23.32
N PRO A 263 10.53 16.18 -22.10
CA PRO A 263 9.11 16.48 -21.89
C PRO A 263 8.66 17.51 -22.90
N GLY A 264 7.87 17.05 -23.86
CA GLY A 264 7.48 17.80 -25.03
C GLY A 264 6.92 19.16 -24.63
N ALA A 265 7.64 20.20 -25.05
CA ALA A 265 6.94 21.30 -25.68
C ALA A 265 5.86 20.71 -26.61
N PRO A 266 4.66 21.30 -26.64
CA PRO A 266 3.57 20.77 -27.44
C PRO A 266 4.04 20.51 -28.87
N GLU A 267 3.76 19.31 -29.39
CA GLU A 267 3.88 19.04 -30.81
C GLU A 267 3.11 20.10 -31.59
N SER A 268 3.75 20.58 -32.65
CA SER A 268 3.37 21.76 -33.41
C SER A 268 1.94 21.67 -33.95
N GLY A 269 1.01 22.34 -33.28
CA GLY A 269 -0.36 22.54 -33.75
C GLY A 269 -1.41 22.73 -32.66
N GLU A 270 -1.14 22.30 -31.42
CA GLU A 270 -2.12 22.40 -30.32
C GLU A 270 -1.85 23.61 -29.40
N PRO A 271 -2.90 24.32 -28.94
CA PRO A 271 -2.75 25.46 -28.05
C PRO A 271 -2.09 25.04 -26.74
N ALA A 272 -1.24 25.92 -26.20
CA ALA A 272 -0.48 25.66 -24.99
C ALA A 272 -0.84 26.65 -23.90
N VAL A 273 -0.83 26.22 -22.65
CA VAL A 273 -0.90 27.11 -21.48
C VAL A 273 0.52 27.35 -20.97
N VAL A 274 0.98 28.59 -21.04
CA VAL A 274 2.27 29.03 -20.50
C VAL A 274 2.05 29.65 -19.12
N ILE A 275 2.77 29.19 -18.11
CA ILE A 275 2.70 29.75 -16.77
C ILE A 275 3.54 31.03 -16.71
N THR A 276 2.92 32.14 -16.31
CA THR A 276 3.56 33.46 -16.23
C THR A 276 3.81 33.90 -14.79
N GLY A 277 3.10 33.32 -13.81
CA GLY A 277 3.31 33.59 -12.39
C GLY A 277 4.41 32.72 -11.80
N GLY A 278 5.33 33.30 -11.01
CA GLY A 278 6.52 32.60 -10.48
C GLY A 278 6.26 31.21 -9.87
N SER A 279 5.23 31.07 -9.03
CA SER A 279 4.74 29.77 -8.55
C SER A 279 3.22 29.83 -8.39
N VAL A 280 2.52 28.93 -9.07
CA VAL A 280 1.06 28.93 -9.20
C VAL A 280 0.49 27.62 -8.70
N ASN A 281 -0.49 27.69 -7.83
CA ASN A 281 -1.22 26.51 -7.39
C ASN A 281 -2.12 25.99 -8.52
N ALA A 282 -1.83 24.80 -9.05
CA ALA A 282 -2.69 24.08 -9.96
C ALA A 282 -3.70 23.26 -9.15
N ARG A 283 -4.99 23.44 -9.41
CA ARG A 283 -6.09 23.00 -8.54
C ARG A 283 -6.95 21.93 -9.18
N LYS A 284 -7.72 21.22 -8.36
CA LYS A 284 -8.69 20.21 -8.82
C LYS A 284 -9.88 20.79 -9.60
N GLY A 285 -10.08 22.11 -9.58
CA GLY A 285 -11.19 22.76 -10.25
C GLY A 285 -10.95 24.26 -10.46
N PRO A 286 -11.77 24.92 -11.30
CA PRO A 286 -11.53 26.27 -11.81
C PRO A 286 -11.89 27.38 -10.81
N ALA A 287 -11.47 27.27 -9.54
CA ALA A 287 -11.63 28.33 -8.55
C ALA A 287 -10.67 28.14 -7.36
N THR A 288 -10.40 29.21 -6.63
CA THR A 288 -9.55 29.18 -5.43
C THR A 288 -10.11 28.33 -4.29
N GLY A 289 -11.42 28.04 -4.30
CA GLY A 289 -12.06 27.15 -3.34
C GLY A 289 -11.76 25.66 -3.56
N TYR A 290 -11.21 25.26 -4.71
CA TYR A 290 -10.81 23.87 -4.97
C TYR A 290 -9.42 23.59 -4.38
N GLY A 291 -9.23 22.36 -3.91
CA GLY A 291 -7.95 21.90 -3.36
C GLY A 291 -6.82 22.00 -4.37
N VAL A 292 -5.62 22.33 -3.88
CA VAL A 292 -4.38 22.35 -4.67
C VAL A 292 -3.97 20.90 -4.96
N LEU A 293 -3.67 20.61 -6.22
CA LEU A 293 -3.16 19.32 -6.68
C LEU A 293 -1.62 19.35 -6.73
N THR A 294 -1.06 20.38 -7.34
CA THR A 294 0.40 20.61 -7.46
C THR A 294 0.71 22.11 -7.57
N ILE A 295 1.99 22.45 -7.64
CA ILE A 295 2.48 23.80 -7.93
C ILE A 295 3.18 23.75 -9.30
N VAL A 296 2.90 24.73 -10.14
CA VAL A 296 3.54 24.94 -11.45
C VAL A 296 4.28 26.27 -11.45
N HIS A 297 5.32 26.41 -12.25
CA HIS A 297 6.30 27.50 -12.17
C HIS A 297 6.35 28.33 -13.46
N ALA A 298 6.76 29.60 -13.33
CA ALA A 298 6.87 30.50 -14.48
C ALA A 298 7.81 29.92 -15.56
N GLY A 299 7.38 30.04 -16.82
CA GLY A 299 8.08 29.49 -17.98
C GLY A 299 7.67 28.07 -18.35
N GLU A 300 6.99 27.34 -17.47
CA GLU A 300 6.48 26.00 -17.79
C GLU A 300 5.32 26.09 -18.80
N ARG A 301 5.27 25.11 -19.70
CA ARG A 301 4.26 25.01 -20.76
C ARG A 301 3.53 23.69 -20.60
N TYR A 302 2.20 23.74 -20.70
CA TYR A 302 1.34 22.57 -20.58
C TYR A 302 0.34 22.52 -21.73
N ALA A 303 -0.07 21.32 -22.14
CA ALA A 303 -1.13 21.16 -23.13
C ALA A 303 -2.43 21.85 -22.65
N HIS A 304 -3.03 22.69 -23.51
CA HIS A 304 -4.31 23.31 -23.22
C HIS A 304 -5.45 22.32 -23.47
N ILE A 305 -6.15 21.92 -22.41
CA ILE A 305 -7.26 20.98 -22.52
C ILE A 305 -8.60 21.73 -22.68
N ALA A 306 -8.80 22.78 -21.88
CA ALA A 306 -10.03 23.57 -21.88
C ALA A 306 -9.86 24.89 -21.12
N THR A 307 -10.73 25.88 -21.39
CA THR A 307 -10.85 27.09 -20.56
C THR A 307 -12.25 27.17 -19.98
N ALA A 308 -12.35 27.28 -18.65
CA ALA A 308 -13.61 27.52 -17.97
C ALA A 308 -14.10 28.94 -18.23
N ARG A 309 -15.42 29.16 -18.18
CA ARG A 309 -16.05 30.48 -18.44
C ARG A 309 -15.51 31.62 -17.55
N ASN A 310 -14.93 31.29 -16.41
CA ASN A 310 -14.34 32.24 -15.47
C ASN A 310 -12.83 32.43 -15.65
N GLY A 311 -12.26 31.98 -16.78
CA GLY A 311 -10.87 32.20 -17.14
C GLY A 311 -9.87 31.25 -16.49
N TRP A 312 -10.28 30.08 -15.98
CA TRP A 312 -9.31 29.08 -15.55
C TRP A 312 -8.97 28.13 -16.71
N HIS A 313 -7.70 27.82 -16.88
CA HIS A 313 -7.21 26.91 -17.91
C HIS A 313 -6.97 25.53 -17.31
N CYS A 314 -7.51 24.51 -17.98
CA CYS A 314 -7.27 23.10 -17.69
C CYS A 314 -5.99 22.68 -18.43
N ILE A 315 -5.03 22.14 -17.68
CA ILE A 315 -3.73 21.70 -18.15
C ILE A 315 -3.53 20.22 -17.85
N ALA A 316 -2.82 19.52 -18.73
CA ALA A 316 -2.38 18.14 -18.48
C ALA A 316 -1.25 18.13 -17.45
N VAL A 317 -1.35 17.31 -16.40
CA VAL A 317 -0.29 17.14 -15.38
C VAL A 317 -0.23 15.67 -14.98
N GLY A 318 0.90 15.01 -15.27
CA GLY A 318 1.04 13.56 -15.06
C GLY A 318 0.02 12.76 -15.88
N ASP A 319 -0.69 11.84 -15.23
CA ASP A 319 -1.79 11.05 -15.81
C ASP A 319 -3.17 11.72 -15.72
N GLY A 320 -3.23 12.97 -15.24
CA GLY A 320 -4.46 13.69 -14.95
C GLY A 320 -4.49 15.14 -15.43
N THR A 321 -5.46 15.90 -14.92
CA THR A 321 -5.65 17.32 -15.27
C THR A 321 -5.69 18.22 -14.05
N ALA A 322 -5.22 19.45 -14.22
CA ALA A 322 -5.26 20.47 -13.18
C ALA A 322 -5.71 21.82 -13.75
N TRP A 323 -6.22 22.70 -12.89
CA TRP A 323 -6.73 24.00 -13.27
C TRP A 323 -5.85 25.12 -12.74
N VAL A 324 -5.43 26.02 -13.62
CA VAL A 324 -4.65 27.22 -13.30
C VAL A 324 -5.43 28.48 -13.67
N SER A 325 -5.24 29.56 -12.92
CA SER A 325 -5.94 30.82 -13.20
C SER A 325 -5.25 31.57 -14.34
N ASN A 326 -6.03 32.12 -15.28
CA ASN A 326 -5.54 33.05 -16.32
C ASN A 326 -4.78 34.26 -15.79
N LYS A 327 -4.91 34.58 -14.50
CA LYS A 327 -4.10 35.64 -13.87
C LYS A 327 -2.60 35.33 -13.90
N TYR A 328 -2.23 34.05 -13.97
CA TYR A 328 -0.85 33.58 -13.88
C TYR A 328 -0.49 32.59 -14.98
N ALA A 329 -1.32 32.49 -16.01
CA ALA A 329 -1.14 31.58 -17.11
C ALA A 329 -1.83 32.13 -18.36
N GLU A 330 -1.22 31.96 -19.53
CA GLU A 330 -1.73 32.46 -20.80
C GLU A 330 -1.85 31.32 -21.81
N VAL A 331 -2.93 31.30 -22.58
CA VAL A 331 -3.07 30.39 -23.72
C VAL A 331 -2.36 31.02 -24.89
N VAL A 332 -1.37 30.33 -25.45
CA VAL A 332 -0.66 30.74 -26.66
C VAL A 332 -0.99 29.77 -27.78
N ASP A 333 -1.45 30.32 -28.90
CA ASP A 333 -1.54 29.59 -30.16
C ASP A 333 -0.13 29.50 -30.75
N VAL A 334 0.28 28.31 -31.16
CA VAL A 334 1.59 28.12 -31.79
C VAL A 334 1.43 28.46 -33.27
N GLU A 335 1.88 29.65 -33.69
CA GLU A 335 1.98 29.97 -35.12
C GLU A 335 2.89 28.94 -35.82
N GLN A 336 2.46 28.52 -37.01
CA GLN A 336 3.07 27.46 -37.84
C GLN A 336 4.53 27.71 -38.20
#